data_AF-A0A804KSG4-F1
#
_entry.id   AF-A0A804KSG4-F1
#
_cell.length_a   1.000
_cell.length_b   1.000
_cell.length_c   1.000
_cell.angle_alpha   90.00
_cell.angle_beta   90.00
_cell.angle_gamma   90.00
#
_symmetry.space_group_name_H-M   'P 1'
#
loop_
_entity.id
_entity.type
_entity.pdbx_description
1 polymer ?
#
loop_
_entity_poly.entity_id
_entity_poly.type
_entity_poly.pdbx_seq_one_letter_code
_entity_poly.pdbx_strand_id
1 'polypeptide(L)'
;MDLNGRPITSWTIDMLFRDFLGRRAGLIKALTTDFIKFYEQCDPEKPYMCLYGYPNETWEVKEAPVVPHEFPEPSLGVNFAKDEMKLKDWIAHIAIHSDIWIYSYAFYIAARAGFDNETRYGKFDLIYESPPCCPSLKICASIYH
;
A
#
# COMPACT_ATOMS: atom_id res chain seq x y z
N MET A 1 18.53 -0.67 5.72
CA MET A 1 18.19 0.72 5.33
C MET A 1 16.78 0.71 4.79
N ASP A 2 15.97 1.75 4.98
CA ASP A 2 14.68 1.87 4.30
C ASP A 2 14.84 2.03 2.78
N LEU A 3 13.72 2.16 2.07
CA LEU A 3 13.69 2.34 0.60
C LEU A 3 14.40 3.63 0.13
N ASN A 4 14.71 4.57 1.03
CA ASN A 4 15.42 5.82 0.76
C ASN A 4 16.87 5.81 1.30
N GLY A 5 17.39 4.65 1.71
CA GLY A 5 18.75 4.51 2.21
C GLY A 5 18.95 5.00 3.65
N ARG A 6 17.90 5.29 4.43
CA ARG A 6 18.04 5.69 5.84
C ARG A 6 18.10 4.47 6.76
N PRO A 7 18.87 4.51 7.86
CA PRO A 7 18.81 3.45 8.86
C PRO A 7 17.41 3.32 9.46
N ILE A 8 16.83 2.12 9.46
CA ILE A 8 15.48 1.89 10.01
C ILE A 8 15.42 2.23 11.51
N THR A 9 16.53 2.06 12.23
CA THR A 9 16.69 2.43 13.65
C THR A 9 16.56 3.93 13.92
N SER A 10 16.65 4.79 12.89
CA SER A 10 16.47 6.24 13.02
C SER A 10 15.03 6.70 12.80
N TRP A 11 14.10 5.79 12.47
CA TRP A 11 12.70 6.14 12.26
C TRP A 11 12.03 6.56 13.55
N THR A 12 11.27 7.65 13.49
CA THR A 12 10.33 8.02 14.55
C THR A 12 8.92 7.59 14.17
N ILE A 13 8.05 7.48 15.17
CA ILE A 13 6.64 7.13 14.93
C ILE A 13 5.93 8.16 14.02
N ASP A 14 6.33 9.43 14.09
CA ASP A 14 5.81 10.48 13.20
C ASP A 14 6.25 10.31 11.75
N MET A 15 7.51 9.91 11.54
CA MET A 15 8.00 9.58 10.19
C MET A 15 7.23 8.40 9.61
N LEU A 16 6.99 7.37 10.43
CA LEU A 16 6.24 6.19 10.02
C LEU A 16 4.80 6.53 9.65
N PHE A 17 4.13 7.34 10.47
CA PHE A 17 2.76 7.74 10.22
C PHE A 17 2.64 8.61 8.95
N ARG A 18 3.58 9.54 8.72
CA ARG A 18 3.61 10.35 7.49
C ARG A 18 3.88 9.51 6.25
N ASP A 19 4.81 8.56 6.32
CA ASP A 19 5.09 7.62 5.24
C ASP A 19 3.84 6.79 4.89
N PHE A 20 3.18 6.22 5.90
CA PHE A 20 1.94 5.47 5.72
C PHE A 20 0.84 6.31 5.05
N LEU A 21 0.59 7.53 5.55
CA LEU A 21 -0.43 8.42 4.97
C LEU A 21 -0.10 8.81 3.53
N GLY A 22 1.16 9.14 3.25
CA GLY A 22 1.60 9.52 1.91
C GLY A 22 1.39 8.39 0.90
N ARG A 23 1.83 7.17 1.25
CA ARG A 23 1.61 5.99 0.39
C ARG A 23 0.14 5.71 0.17
N ARG A 24 -0.67 5.78 1.23
CA ARG A 24 -2.12 5.58 1.15
C ARG A 24 -2.77 6.62 0.22
N ALA A 25 -2.38 7.89 0.32
CA ALA A 25 -2.89 8.94 -0.56
C ALA A 25 -2.55 8.67 -2.04
N GLY A 26 -1.32 8.24 -2.33
CA GLY A 26 -0.93 7.84 -3.68
C GLY A 26 -1.76 6.69 -4.24
N LEU A 27 -2.01 5.65 -3.42
CA LEU A 27 -2.84 4.51 -3.79
C LEU A 27 -4.32 4.90 -4.02
N ILE A 28 -4.89 5.72 -3.15
CA ILE A 28 -6.24 6.26 -3.34
C ILE A 28 -6.32 7.04 -4.65
N LYS A 29 -5.33 7.89 -4.91
CA LYS A 29 -5.27 8.68 -6.15
C LYS A 29 -5.25 7.78 -7.39
N ALA A 30 -4.46 6.71 -7.39
CA ALA A 30 -4.40 5.73 -8.48
C ALA A 30 -5.78 5.10 -8.75
N LEU A 31 -6.51 4.75 -7.69
CA LEU A 31 -7.78 4.02 -7.78
C LEU A 31 -9.02 4.94 -7.91
N THR A 32 -8.83 6.26 -7.85
CA THR A 32 -9.91 7.25 -7.94
C THR A 32 -9.58 8.31 -9.00
N THR A 33 -8.86 9.37 -8.63
CA THR A 33 -8.57 10.53 -9.47
C THR A 33 -7.87 10.17 -10.78
N ASP A 34 -6.86 9.29 -10.71
CA ASP A 34 -6.04 8.90 -11.86
C ASP A 34 -6.46 7.52 -12.42
N PHE A 35 -7.68 7.06 -12.15
CA PHE A 35 -8.11 5.70 -12.45
C PHE A 35 -7.90 5.30 -13.92
N ILE A 36 -8.21 6.18 -14.87
CA ILE A 36 -8.03 5.90 -16.31
C ILE A 36 -6.55 5.64 -16.62
N LYS A 37 -5.66 6.50 -16.11
CA LYS A 37 -4.21 6.38 -16.30
C LYS A 37 -3.66 5.10 -15.63
N PHE A 38 -4.21 4.72 -14.48
CA PHE A 38 -3.87 3.46 -13.81
C PHE A 38 -4.34 2.25 -14.63
N TYR A 39 -5.60 2.26 -15.06
CA TYR A 39 -6.20 1.19 -15.86
C TYR A 39 -5.43 0.93 -17.16
N GLU A 40 -5.03 1.98 -17.87
CA GLU A 40 -4.25 1.88 -19.11
C GLU A 40 -2.83 1.32 -18.90
N GLN A 41 -2.20 1.59 -17.75
CA GLN A 41 -0.88 1.03 -17.43
C GLN A 41 -0.91 -0.44 -17.02
N CYS A 42 -2.06 -0.94 -16.56
CA CYS A 42 -2.30 -2.35 -16.25
C CYS A 42 -2.52 -3.16 -17.54
N ASP A 43 -1.43 -3.39 -18.28
CA ASP A 43 -1.39 -4.15 -19.52
C ASP A 43 -1.28 -5.66 -19.22
N PRO A 44 -2.27 -6.49 -19.60
CA PRO A 44 -2.24 -7.94 -19.39
C PRO A 44 -1.11 -8.67 -20.13
N GLU A 45 -0.54 -8.08 -21.19
CA GLU A 45 0.57 -8.66 -21.94
C GLU A 45 1.93 -8.48 -21.25
N LYS A 46 1.99 -7.61 -20.23
CA LYS A 46 3.21 -7.39 -19.45
C LYS A 46 3.40 -8.45 -18.36
N PRO A 47 4.65 -8.63 -17.87
CA PRO A 47 4.95 -9.47 -16.71
C PRO A 47 4.16 -9.05 -15.44
N TYR A 48 4.39 -9.73 -14.32
CA TYR A 48 3.73 -9.41 -13.05
C TYR A 48 3.93 -7.94 -12.65
N MET A 49 2.92 -7.11 -12.87
CA MET A 49 2.93 -5.69 -12.48
C MET A 49 2.44 -5.54 -11.04
N CYS A 50 2.99 -4.56 -10.34
CA CYS A 50 2.60 -4.16 -8.99
C CYS A 50 2.23 -2.69 -8.96
N LEU A 51 1.23 -2.34 -8.14
CA LEU A 51 0.91 -0.95 -7.81
C LEU A 51 1.68 -0.53 -6.56
N TYR A 52 2.52 0.49 -6.68
CA TYR A 52 3.28 1.07 -5.59
C TYR A 52 2.73 2.44 -5.21
N GLY A 53 2.55 2.67 -3.91
CA GLY A 53 2.33 3.99 -3.32
C GLY A 53 3.62 4.52 -2.70
N TYR A 54 3.87 5.82 -2.86
CA TYR A 54 5.06 6.48 -2.36
C TYR A 54 4.75 7.55 -1.29
N PRO A 55 5.69 7.87 -0.40
CA PRO A 55 5.47 8.81 0.70
C PRO A 55 5.17 10.25 0.27
N ASN A 56 5.49 10.59 -0.98
CA ASN A 56 5.19 11.89 -1.60
C ASN A 56 3.80 11.94 -2.25
N GLU A 57 2.90 11.03 -1.88
CA GLU A 57 1.52 10.97 -2.39
C GLU A 57 1.42 10.66 -3.88
N THR A 58 2.48 10.07 -4.45
CA THR A 58 2.48 9.57 -5.83
C THR A 58 2.34 8.05 -5.88
N TRP A 59 2.05 7.54 -7.07
CA TRP A 59 1.91 6.12 -7.33
C TRP A 59 2.61 5.74 -8.63
N GLU A 60 2.95 4.47 -8.77
CA GLU A 60 3.57 3.91 -9.96
C GLU A 60 3.12 2.45 -10.16
N VAL A 61 2.92 2.06 -11.41
CA VAL A 61 2.73 0.67 -11.81
C VAL A 61 4.01 0.21 -12.49
N LYS A 62 4.70 -0.77 -11.91
CA LYS A 62 5.95 -1.32 -12.44
C LYS A 62 6.03 -2.82 -12.25
N GLU A 63 6.93 -3.45 -13.00
CA GLU A 63 7.21 -4.88 -12.87
C GLU A 63 7.72 -5.21 -11.47
N ALA A 64 7.27 -6.36 -10.97
CA ALA A 64 7.76 -6.90 -9.72
C ALA A 64 9.26 -7.22 -9.83
N PRO A 65 10.04 -6.99 -8.77
CA PRO A 65 11.44 -7.34 -8.78
C PRO A 65 11.61 -8.86 -8.92
N VAL A 66 12.57 -9.28 -9.75
CA VAL A 66 12.88 -10.70 -10.00
C VAL A 66 13.30 -11.43 -8.72
N VAL A 67 13.91 -10.71 -7.78
CA VAL A 67 14.29 -11.21 -6.47
C VAL A 67 13.53 -10.39 -5.42
N PRO A 68 12.71 -11.02 -4.57
CA PRO A 68 12.02 -10.33 -3.48
C PRO A 68 13.03 -9.65 -2.55
N HIS A 69 12.82 -8.38 -2.24
CA HIS A 69 13.68 -7.66 -1.30
C HIS A 69 13.35 -8.04 0.16
N GLU A 70 14.14 -7.53 1.10
CA GLU A 70 13.93 -7.72 2.54
C GLU A 70 12.60 -7.13 3.06
N PHE A 71 11.90 -6.35 2.23
CA PHE A 71 10.68 -5.62 2.59
C PHE A 71 9.41 -6.33 2.12
N PRO A 72 8.26 -6.10 2.81
CA PRO A 72 6.96 -6.49 2.27
C PRO A 72 6.73 -5.89 0.88
N GLU A 73 6.45 -6.73 -0.11
CA GLU A 73 6.17 -6.33 -1.49
C GLU A 73 4.65 -6.14 -1.71
N PRO A 74 4.23 -5.24 -2.61
CA PRO A 74 2.83 -5.14 -3.02
C PRO A 74 2.35 -6.40 -3.72
N SER A 75 1.05 -6.51 -3.92
CA SER A 75 0.48 -7.67 -4.63
C SER A 75 0.91 -7.72 -6.10
N LEU A 76 1.36 -8.91 -6.49
CA LEU A 76 1.82 -9.24 -7.83
C LEU A 76 0.63 -9.37 -8.78
N GLY A 77 0.81 -8.90 -10.01
CA GLY A 77 -0.10 -9.21 -11.10
C GLY A 77 -1.39 -8.41 -11.09
N VAL A 78 -1.35 -7.13 -10.68
CA VAL A 78 -2.53 -6.24 -10.73
C VAL A 78 -3.14 -6.14 -12.15
N ASN A 79 -2.34 -6.46 -13.17
CA ASN A 79 -2.71 -6.45 -14.57
C ASN A 79 -3.45 -7.71 -15.07
N PHE A 80 -3.28 -8.88 -14.44
CA PHE A 80 -3.81 -10.14 -15.00
C PHE A 80 -5.32 -10.32 -14.83
N ALA A 81 -5.87 -9.93 -13.68
CA ALA A 81 -7.28 -10.12 -13.39
C ALA A 81 -8.20 -9.06 -14.04
N LYS A 82 -7.63 -8.13 -14.82
CA LYS A 82 -8.32 -6.97 -15.37
C LYS A 82 -9.44 -7.34 -16.35
N ASP A 83 -9.20 -8.33 -17.22
CA ASP A 83 -10.15 -8.73 -18.26
C ASP A 83 -11.05 -9.90 -17.83
N GLU A 84 -10.67 -10.61 -16.76
CA GLU A 84 -11.37 -11.79 -16.26
C GLU A 84 -12.37 -11.47 -15.12
N MET A 85 -12.27 -10.29 -14.51
CA MET A 85 -13.13 -9.86 -13.41
C MET A 85 -13.99 -8.65 -13.79
N LYS A 86 -15.15 -8.50 -13.13
CA LYS A 86 -15.91 -7.25 -13.22
C LYS A 86 -15.04 -6.10 -12.72
N LEU A 87 -15.07 -4.96 -13.40
CA LEU A 87 -14.27 -3.77 -13.05
C LEU A 87 -14.31 -3.43 -11.56
N LYS A 88 -15.50 -3.48 -10.96
CA LYS A 88 -15.70 -3.20 -9.53
C LYS A 88 -14.97 -4.20 -8.63
N ASP A 89 -15.02 -5.49 -8.97
CA ASP A 89 -14.41 -6.55 -8.18
C ASP A 89 -12.88 -6.53 -8.34
N TRP A 90 -12.39 -6.19 -9.54
CA TRP A 90 -10.97 -5.98 -9.82
C TRP A 90 -10.41 -4.80 -9.01
N ILE A 91 -11.09 -3.64 -9.03
CA ILE A 91 -10.70 -2.48 -8.23
C ILE A 91 -10.73 -2.81 -6.72
N ALA A 92 -11.78 -3.50 -6.25
CA ALA A 92 -11.88 -3.91 -4.87
C ALA A 92 -10.73 -4.82 -4.44
N HIS A 93 -10.39 -5.80 -5.29
CA HIS A 93 -9.26 -6.70 -5.07
C HIS A 93 -7.95 -5.89 -4.92
N ILE A 94 -7.65 -5.00 -5.86
CA ILE A 94 -6.44 -4.17 -5.80
C ILE A 94 -6.44 -3.29 -4.55
N ALA A 95 -7.56 -2.66 -4.19
CA ALA A 95 -7.68 -1.83 -3.00
C ALA A 95 -7.39 -2.62 -1.71
N ILE A 96 -7.98 -3.81 -1.59
CA ILE A 96 -7.80 -4.69 -0.43
C ILE A 96 -6.33 -5.08 -0.25
N HIS A 97 -5.72 -5.51 -1.35
CA HIS A 97 -4.34 -5.95 -1.37
C HIS A 97 -3.34 -4.79 -1.14
N SER A 98 -3.67 -3.60 -1.64
CA SER A 98 -2.88 -2.38 -1.41
C SER A 98 -2.88 -1.96 0.06
N ASP A 99 -4.05 -2.02 0.72
CA ASP A 99 -4.17 -1.75 2.15
C ASP A 99 -3.33 -2.76 2.97
N ILE A 100 -3.46 -4.07 2.70
CA ILE A 100 -2.67 -5.11 3.38
C ILE A 100 -1.17 -4.83 3.27
N TRP A 101 -0.71 -4.45 2.07
CA TRP A 101 0.69 -4.13 1.83
C TRP A 101 1.20 -2.95 2.67
N ILE A 102 0.50 -1.80 2.67
CA ILE A 102 0.95 -0.63 3.43
C ILE A 102 0.92 -0.87 4.96
N TYR A 103 -0.03 -1.66 5.45
CA TYR A 103 -0.04 -2.11 6.84
C TYR A 103 1.18 -2.98 7.13
N SER A 104 1.42 -4.02 6.33
CA SER A 104 2.57 -4.92 6.48
C SER A 104 3.90 -4.15 6.48
N TYR A 105 4.06 -3.21 5.55
CA TYR A 105 5.23 -2.34 5.47
C TYR A 105 5.41 -1.50 6.74
N ALA A 106 4.35 -0.84 7.22
CA ALA A 106 4.42 -0.02 8.42
C ALA A 106 4.79 -0.83 9.67
N PHE A 107 4.22 -2.02 9.82
CA PHE A 107 4.54 -2.93 10.93
C PHE A 107 5.97 -3.42 10.89
N TYR A 108 6.45 -3.80 9.71
CA TYR A 108 7.83 -4.22 9.52
C TYR A 108 8.80 -3.13 9.98
N ILE A 109 8.56 -1.88 9.56
CA ILE A 109 9.39 -0.75 9.95
C ILE A 109 9.31 -0.49 11.46
N ALA A 110 8.12 -0.49 12.05
CA ALA A 110 7.94 -0.30 13.49
C ALA A 110 8.71 -1.34 14.33
N ALA A 111 8.64 -2.62 13.93
CA ALA A 111 9.36 -3.70 14.60
C ALA A 111 10.88 -3.53 14.48
N ARG A 112 11.38 -3.16 13.29
CA ARG A 112 12.81 -2.98 13.01
C ARG A 112 13.38 -1.69 13.61
N ALA A 113 12.56 -0.67 13.82
CA ALA A 113 12.93 0.56 14.51
C ALA A 113 12.99 0.39 16.04
N GLY A 114 12.52 -0.75 16.57
CA GLY A 114 12.55 -1.05 18.00
C GLY A 114 11.47 -0.33 18.81
N PHE A 115 10.36 0.07 18.19
CA PHE A 115 9.25 0.68 18.91
C PHE A 115 8.67 -0.32 19.92
N ASP A 116 8.49 0.11 21.17
CA ASP A 116 7.83 -0.69 22.18
C ASP A 116 6.34 -0.87 21.86
N ASN A 117 5.65 -1.71 22.63
CA ASN A 117 4.24 -1.97 22.41
C ASN A 117 3.42 -0.68 22.57
N GLU A 118 3.68 0.16 23.57
CA GLU A 118 2.91 1.39 23.81
C GLU A 118 3.04 2.42 22.69
N THR A 119 4.25 2.59 22.14
CA THR A 119 4.52 3.48 20.99
C THR A 119 3.90 2.93 19.70
N ARG A 120 3.89 1.60 19.54
CA ARG A 120 3.15 0.94 18.46
C ARG A 120 1.66 1.19 18.63
N TYR A 121 1.05 0.83 19.75
CA TYR A 121 -0.40 0.95 19.93
C TYR A 121 -0.88 2.41 19.99
N GLY A 122 -0.26 3.33 20.71
CA GLY A 122 -0.82 4.69 20.91
C GLY A 122 -0.97 5.56 19.65
N LYS A 123 -0.11 5.40 18.63
CA LYS A 123 -0.26 6.07 17.31
C LYS A 123 -0.74 5.14 16.21
N PHE A 124 -0.55 3.82 16.32
CA PHE A 124 -1.28 2.92 15.43
C PHE A 124 -2.76 2.83 15.81
N ASP A 125 -3.18 3.20 17.01
CA ASP A 125 -4.59 3.37 17.37
C ASP A 125 -5.19 4.53 16.56
N LEU A 126 -4.44 5.55 16.13
CA LEU A 126 -4.94 6.50 15.11
C LEU A 126 -5.06 5.84 13.71
N ILE A 127 -4.31 4.77 13.46
CA ILE A 127 -4.44 3.92 12.28
C ILE A 127 -5.59 2.89 12.47
N TYR A 128 -5.89 2.45 13.70
CA TYR A 128 -6.78 1.34 14.11
C TYR A 128 -8.12 1.72 14.79
N GLU A 129 -8.33 2.95 15.27
CA GLU A 129 -9.58 3.46 15.87
C GLU A 129 -10.70 3.67 14.82
N SER A 130 -10.47 3.17 13.62
CA SER A 130 -11.51 2.79 12.68
C SER A 130 -11.67 1.26 12.79
N PRO A 131 -12.88 0.75 13.08
CA PRO A 131 -13.19 -0.51 13.77
C PRO A 131 -12.44 -1.78 13.28
N PRO A 132 -12.25 -2.79 14.16
CA PRO A 132 -11.34 -3.90 13.89
C PRO A 132 -11.94 -5.01 13.01
N CYS A 133 -11.04 -5.64 12.23
CA CYS A 133 -11.14 -6.97 11.61
C CYS A 133 -12.24 -7.19 10.54
N CYS A 134 -12.15 -6.41 9.44
CA CYS A 134 -12.78 -6.63 8.10
C CYS A 134 -14.32 -6.53 8.04
N PRO A 135 -14.88 -5.70 7.12
CA PRO A 135 -15.03 -6.21 5.74
C PRO A 135 -14.81 -5.22 4.58
N SER A 136 -14.26 -4.01 4.80
CA SER A 136 -14.08 -3.01 3.73
C SER A 136 -12.93 -2.06 4.06
N LEU A 137 -11.73 -2.34 3.56
CA LEU A 137 -10.51 -1.62 3.94
C LEU A 137 -10.55 -0.12 3.62
N LYS A 138 -9.74 0.70 4.28
CA LYS A 138 -9.81 2.17 4.24
C LYS A 138 -9.68 2.76 2.84
N ILE A 139 -8.89 2.15 1.94
CA ILE A 139 -8.86 2.54 0.53
C ILE A 139 -10.14 2.09 -0.16
N CYS A 140 -10.57 0.85 0.08
CA CYS A 140 -11.83 0.29 -0.44
C CYS A 140 -13.05 1.17 -0.06
N ALA A 141 -13.14 1.62 1.19
CA ALA A 141 -14.16 2.56 1.66
C ALA A 141 -14.07 3.94 0.98
N SER A 142 -12.86 4.42 0.67
CA SER A 142 -12.67 5.70 -0.05
C SER A 142 -13.04 5.61 -1.54
N ILE A 143 -13.12 4.40 -2.09
CA ILE A 143 -13.54 4.15 -3.48
C ILE A 143 -15.06 4.00 -3.59
N TYR A 144 -15.73 3.57 -2.52
CA TYR A 144 -17.17 3.31 -2.50
C TYR A 144 -18.04 4.48 -1.99
N HIS A 145 -17.43 5.62 -1.66
CA HIS A 145 -18.08 6.87 -1.25
C HIS A 145 -17.75 7.98 -2.25
#